data_AF-A0A365P7B1-F1
#
_entry.id   AF-A0A365P7B1-F1
#
_cell.length_a   1.000
_cell.length_b   1.000
_cell.length_c   1.000
_cell.angle_alpha   90.00
_cell.angle_beta   90.00
_cell.angle_gamma   90.00
#
_symmetry.space_group_name_H-M   'P 1'
#
loop_
_entity.id
_entity.type
_entity.pdbx_description
1 polymer ?
#
loop_
_entity_poly.entity_id
_entity_poly.type
_entity_poly.pdbx_seq_one_letter_code
_entity_poly.pdbx_strand_id
1 'polypeptide(L)' 'MRPRRRGLFVTALVIFSIGVLFTVAAALTPFVLGRDAPTILYLGAMLFTPVGFLLGLLYAILGSRPPSV' A
#
# COMPACT_ATOMS: atom_id res chain seq x y z
N MET A 1 -2.48 10.20 20.71
CA MET A 1 -1.66 10.12 19.46
C MET A 1 -1.53 11.52 18.86
N ARG A 2 -0.33 11.97 18.44
CA ARG A 2 -0.17 13.32 17.85
C ARG A 2 -0.94 13.41 16.51
N PRO A 3 -1.79 14.43 16.25
CA PRO A 3 -2.68 14.51 15.08
C PRO A 3 -1.97 14.29 13.73
N ARG A 4 -0.75 14.83 13.59
CA ARG A 4 0.08 14.73 12.37
C ARG A 4 0.51 13.30 12.02
N ARG A 5 0.59 12.39 13.00
CA ARG A 5 0.96 10.99 12.78
C ARG A 5 -0.22 10.15 12.26
N ARG A 6 -1.45 10.53 12.61
CA ARG A 6 -2.67 9.89 12.09
C ARG A 6 -2.79 10.10 10.58
N GLY A 7 -2.45 11.30 10.08
CA GLY A 7 -2.44 11.60 8.65
C GLY A 7 -1.50 10.67 7.87
N LEU A 8 -0.26 10.51 8.32
CA LEU A 8 0.73 9.64 7.67
C LEU A 8 0.25 8.18 7.57
N PHE A 9 -0.32 7.65 8.66
CA PHE A 9 -0.85 6.29 8.67
C PHE A 9 -2.03 6.12 7.71
N VAL A 10 -2.98 7.05 7.71
CA VAL A 10 -4.13 7.00 6.80
C VAL A 10 -3.68 7.10 5.35
N THR A 11 -2.73 7.98 5.03
CA THR A 11 -2.15 8.07 3.69
C THR A 11 -1.46 6.77 3.29
N ALA A 12 -0.63 6.19 4.16
CA ALA A 12 0.03 4.91 3.92
C ALA A 12 -0.98 3.79 3.63
N LEU A 13 -2.02 3.69 4.47
CA LEU A 13 -3.07 2.69 4.33
C LEU A 13 -3.81 2.83 3.01
N VAL A 14 -4.25 4.05 2.66
CA VAL A 14 -4.98 4.30 1.41
C VAL A 14 -4.12 3.93 0.19
N ILE A 15 -2.88 4.39 0.15
CA ILE A 15 -1.96 4.11 -0.96
C ILE A 15 -1.69 2.60 -1.07
N PHE A 16 -1.46 1.93 0.05
CA PHE A 16 -1.23 0.48 0.07
C PHE A 16 -2.45 -0.28 -0.41
N SER A 17 -3.65 0.07 0.08
CA SER A 17 -4.91 -0.54 -0.34
C SER A 17 -5.15 -0.39 -1.84
N ILE A 18 -4.81 0.76 -2.44
CA ILE A 18 -4.87 0.93 -3.90
C ILE A 18 -3.96 -0.10 -4.60
N GLY A 19 -2.72 -0.26 -4.14
CA GLY A 19 -1.79 -1.27 -4.70
C GLY A 19 -2.32 -2.70 -4.59
N VAL A 20 -2.96 -3.04 -3.47
CA VAL A 20 -3.62 -4.33 -3.26
C VAL A 20 -4.77 -4.52 -4.26
N LEU A 21 -5.61 -3.51 -4.47
CA LEU A 21 -6.69 -3.58 -5.45
C LEU A 21 -6.17 -3.82 -6.87
N PHE A 22 -5.08 -3.14 -7.26
CA PHE A 22 -4.40 -3.38 -8.53
C PHE A 22 -3.88 -4.82 -8.65
N THR A 23 -3.27 -5.33 -7.58
CA THR A 23 -2.76 -6.71 -7.52
C THR A 23 -3.88 -7.74 -7.66
N VAL A 24 -4.98 -7.54 -6.93
CA VAL A 24 -6.16 -8.40 -6.97
C VAL A 24 -6.81 -8.35 -8.35
N ALA A 25 -6.96 -7.16 -8.94
CA ALA A 25 -7.51 -7.00 -10.29
C ALA A 25 -6.64 -7.70 -11.35
N ALA A 26 -5.30 -7.56 -11.26
CA ALA A 26 -4.38 -8.26 -12.16
C ALA A 26 -4.53 -9.78 -12.02
N ALA A 27 -4.57 -10.29 -10.79
CA ALA A 27 -4.74 -11.72 -10.52
C ALA A 27 -6.08 -12.27 -10.99
N LEU A 28 -7.16 -11.49 -10.89
CA LEU A 28 -8.51 -11.88 -11.31
C LEU A 28 -8.74 -11.77 -12.82
N THR A 29 -7.96 -10.95 -13.53
CA THR A 29 -8.12 -10.71 -14.97
C THR A 29 -8.19 -12.00 -15.81
N PRO A 30 -7.30 -13.00 -15.68
CA PRO A 30 -7.38 -14.21 -16.50
C PRO A 30 -8.69 -14.99 -16.30
N PHE A 31 -9.26 -14.95 -15.10
CA PHE A 31 -10.52 -15.63 -14.79
C PHE A 31 -11.75 -14.90 -15.35
N VAL A 32 -11.69 -13.57 -15.44
CA VAL A 32 -12.84 -12.74 -15.89
C VAL A 32 -12.81 -12.49 -17.40
N LEU A 33 -11.62 -12.26 -17.97
CA LEU A 33 -11.45 -11.81 -19.35
C LEU A 33 -10.90 -12.91 -20.28
N GLY A 34 -10.46 -14.06 -19.75
CA GLY A 34 -9.87 -15.14 -20.54
C GLY A 34 -8.54 -14.78 -21.22
N ARG A 35 -7.88 -13.71 -20.75
CA ARG A 35 -6.61 -13.20 -21.26
C ARG A 35 -5.77 -12.62 -20.13
N ASP A 36 -4.49 -12.38 -20.39
CA ASP A 36 -3.56 -11.80 -19.43
C ASP A 36 -3.98 -10.40 -18.98
N ALA A 37 -3.53 -10.04 -17.77
CA ALA A 37 -3.79 -8.72 -17.22
C ALA A 37 -3.06 -7.63 -18.03
N PRO A 38 -3.71 -6.50 -18.30
CA PRO A 38 -3.06 -5.39 -18.98
C PRO A 38 -1.91 -4.86 -18.12
N THR A 39 -0.81 -4.46 -18.77
CA THR A 39 0.43 -3.99 -18.13
C THR A 39 0.19 -2.89 -17.09
N ILE A 40 -0.80 -2.02 -17.32
CA ILE A 40 -1.14 -0.94 -16.39
C ILE A 40 -1.53 -1.46 -15.00
N LEU A 41 -2.11 -2.65 -14.89
CA LEU A 41 -2.47 -3.21 -13.58
C LEU A 41 -1.22 -3.59 -12.78
N TYR A 42 -0.23 -4.18 -13.46
CA TYR A 42 1.06 -4.49 -12.85
C TYR A 42 1.84 -3.24 -12.47
N LEU A 43 1.86 -2.22 -13.34
CA LEU A 43 2.53 -0.95 -13.04
C LEU A 43 1.90 -0.24 -11.83
N GLY A 44 0.56 -0.25 -11.74
CA GLY A 44 -0.14 0.25 -10.57
C GLY A 44 0.23 -0.52 -9.29
N ALA A 45 0.19 -1.86 -9.34
CA ALA A 45 0.59 -2.71 -8.22
C ALA A 45 2.05 -2.46 -7.79
N MET A 46 2.96 -2.38 -8.74
CA MET A 46 4.40 -2.14 -8.52
C MET A 46 4.69 -0.76 -7.94
N LEU A 47 3.87 0.25 -8.23
CA LEU A 47 4.06 1.60 -7.66
C LEU A 47 3.41 1.71 -6.28
N PHE A 48 2.12 1.43 -6.19
CA PHE A 48 1.34 1.75 -5.00
C PHE A 48 1.64 0.83 -3.81
N THR A 49 1.90 -0.46 -4.05
CA THR A 49 2.18 -1.43 -2.98
C THR A 49 3.46 -1.10 -2.21
N PRO A 50 4.64 -0.94 -2.84
CA PRO A 50 5.85 -0.60 -2.09
C PRO A 50 5.79 0.80 -1.50
N VAL A 51 5.21 1.80 -2.18
CA VAL A 51 5.09 3.16 -1.63
C VAL A 51 4.22 3.17 -0.38
N GLY A 52 3.05 2.52 -0.42
CA GLY A 52 2.17 2.40 0.74
C GLY A 52 2.82 1.66 1.89
N PHE A 53 3.53 0.56 1.59
CA PHE A 53 4.29 -0.20 2.58
C PHE A 53 5.39 0.64 3.24
N LEU A 54 6.21 1.34 2.46
CA LEU A 54 7.30 2.19 2.98
C LEU A 54 6.77 3.33 3.85
N LEU A 55 5.64 3.94 3.48
CA LEU A 55 4.99 4.96 4.31
C LEU A 55 4.47 4.37 5.62
N GLY A 56 3.92 3.16 5.58
CA GLY A 56 3.46 2.43 6.77
C GLY A 56 4.62 2.06 7.69
N LEU A 57 5.73 1.58 7.11
CA LEU A 57 6.97 1.28 7.82
C LEU A 57 7.55 2.53 8.48
N LEU A 58 7.62 3.64 7.76
CA LEU A 58 8.06 4.93 8.30
C LEU A 58 7.18 5.36 9.48
N TYR A 59 5.86 5.21 9.38
CA TYR A 59 4.96 5.47 10.49
C TYR A 59 5.26 4.58 11.71
N ALA A 60 5.48 3.28 11.50
CA ALA A 60 5.78 2.33 12.57
C ALA A 60 7.09 2.67 13.30
N ILE A 61 8.17 2.93 12.56
CA ILE A 61 9.48 3.32 13.11
C ILE A 61 9.38 4.63 13.91
N LEU A 62 8.67 5.62 13.37
CA LEU A 62 8.48 6.89 14.09
C LEU A 62 7.66 6.69 15.37
N GLY A 63 6.74 5.71 15.38
CA GLY A 63 5.88 5.31 16.49
C GLY A 63 6.61 4.61 17.64
N SER A 64 7.64 3.81 17.35
CA SER A 64 8.48 3.15 18.36
C SER A 64 9.45 4.14 19.00
N ARG A 65 9.01 4.83 20.06
CA ARG A 65 9.94 5.46 21.01
C ARG A 65 10.29 4.42 22.08
N PRO A 66 11.56 4.12 22.34
CA PRO A 66 11.92 3.29 23.47
C PRO A 66 11.44 3.97 24.76
N PRO A 67 10.85 3.23 25.72
CA PRO A 67 10.59 3.78 27.05
C PRO A 67 11.93 4.25 27.63
N SER A 68 12.00 5.52 28.05
CA SER A 68 13.14 5.96 28.85
C SER A 68 13.03 5.25 30.19
N VAL A 69 13.87 4.25 30.40
CA VAL A 69 14.10 3.62 31.70
C VAL A 69 14.98 4.55 32.53
#